data_AF-A0A212Q1F3-F1
#
_entry.id   AF-A0A212Q1F3-F1
#
_cell.length_a   1.000
_cell.length_b   1.000
_cell.length_c   1.000
_cell.angle_alpha   90.00
_cell.angle_beta   90.00
_cell.angle_gamma   90.00
#
_symmetry.space_group_name_H-M   'P 1'
#
loop_
_entity.id
_entity.type
_entity.pdbx_description
1 polymer ?
#
loop_
_entity_poly.entity_id
_entity_poly.type
_entity_poly.pdbx_seq_one_letter_code
_entity_poly.pdbx_strand_id
1 'polypeptide(L)'
;MTAARLTRDLRYKSWLECARAIDRFIMGEAKARLDLETIRLIKDRRPRDAAHAAIIDRWVDDCLTILRSVLARLESEAEGPLAGILSLSPVENEERAQIKERLGALSHDDLLEALAAQRGHALLVLALVDSDNAASLIAREMLLA
;
A
#
# COMPACT_ATOMS: atom_id res chain seq x y z
N MET A 1 7.94 -5.62 12.01
CA MET A 1 7.94 -7.08 11.66
C MET A 1 8.89 -7.30 10.47
N THR A 2 9.59 -8.44 10.33
CA THR A 2 10.53 -8.66 9.20
C THR A 2 9.85 -9.36 8.02
N ALA A 3 10.31 -9.10 6.79
CA ALA A 3 9.80 -9.75 5.58
C ALA A 3 9.85 -11.28 5.68
N ALA A 4 10.94 -11.84 6.20
CA ALA A 4 11.08 -13.29 6.37
C ALA A 4 10.03 -13.90 7.32
N ARG A 5 9.64 -13.18 8.37
CA ARG A 5 8.58 -13.61 9.29
C ARG A 5 7.21 -13.53 8.60
N LEU A 6 6.94 -12.43 7.93
CA LEU A 6 5.68 -12.24 7.20
C LEU A 6 5.52 -13.29 6.09
N THR A 7 6.54 -13.54 5.26
CA THR A 7 6.51 -14.61 4.25
C THR A 7 6.23 -15.98 4.84
N ARG A 8 6.86 -16.33 5.98
CA ARG A 8 6.65 -17.63 6.61
C ARG A 8 5.19 -17.85 7.00
N ASP A 9 4.55 -16.81 7.54
CA ASP A 9 3.15 -16.85 7.95
C ASP A 9 2.18 -16.90 6.75
N LEU A 10 2.66 -16.50 5.56
CA LEU A 10 1.89 -16.41 4.32
C LEU A 10 2.05 -17.60 3.37
N ARG A 11 3.11 -18.39 3.50
CA ARG A 11 3.53 -19.40 2.51
C ARG A 11 2.46 -20.43 2.12
N TYR A 12 1.53 -20.73 3.03
CA TYR A 12 0.50 -21.76 2.84
C TYR A 12 -0.92 -21.16 2.81
N LYS A 13 -1.01 -19.84 2.66
CA LYS A 13 -2.27 -19.11 2.67
C LYS A 13 -2.76 -18.87 1.26
N SER A 14 -4.08 -18.82 1.10
CA SER A 14 -4.67 -18.33 -0.14
C SER A 14 -4.27 -16.87 -0.39
N TRP A 15 -4.29 -16.44 -1.65
CA TRP A 15 -3.94 -15.07 -2.01
C TRP A 15 -4.79 -14.01 -1.27
N LEU A 16 -6.08 -14.26 -1.09
CA LEU A 16 -6.97 -13.39 -0.32
C LEU A 16 -6.53 -13.24 1.15
N GLU A 17 -6.10 -14.32 1.78
CA GLU A 17 -5.56 -14.28 3.14
C GLU A 17 -4.21 -13.56 3.20
N CYS A 18 -3.37 -13.73 2.18
CA CYS A 18 -2.12 -12.99 2.03
C CYS A 18 -2.37 -11.49 1.96
N ALA A 19 -3.27 -11.05 1.08
CA ALA A 19 -3.68 -9.66 0.96
C ALA A 19 -4.17 -9.08 2.30
N ARG A 20 -5.06 -9.78 3.01
CA ARG A 20 -5.55 -9.33 4.34
C ARG A 20 -4.45 -9.26 5.40
N ALA A 21 -3.49 -10.18 5.38
CA ALA A 21 -2.38 -10.17 6.32
C ALA A 21 -1.38 -9.05 6.00
N ILE A 22 -1.12 -8.77 4.72
CA ILE A 22 -0.37 -7.62 4.25
C ILE A 22 -1.05 -6.31 4.68
N ASP A 23 -2.36 -6.20 4.52
CA ASP A 23 -3.12 -5.01 4.93
C ASP A 23 -2.98 -4.70 6.42
N ARG A 24 -3.15 -5.74 7.25
CA ARG A 24 -2.95 -5.63 8.69
C ARG A 24 -1.52 -5.26 9.05
N PHE A 25 -0.53 -5.76 8.30
CA PHE A 25 0.86 -5.35 8.48
C PHE A 25 1.03 -3.86 8.18
N ILE A 26 0.57 -3.37 7.02
CA ILE A 26 0.68 -1.95 6.63
C ILE A 26 0.04 -1.06 7.70
N MET A 27 -1.19 -1.40 8.11
CA MET A 27 -1.91 -0.66 9.15
C MET A 27 -1.22 -0.74 10.51
N GLY A 28 -0.61 -1.88 10.85
CA GLY A 28 0.18 -2.06 12.06
C GLY A 28 1.43 -1.20 12.08
N GLU A 29 2.18 -1.15 10.97
CA GLU A 29 3.36 -0.30 10.83
C GLU A 29 2.98 1.19 10.83
N ALA A 30 1.87 1.57 10.19
CA ALA A 30 1.34 2.92 10.25
C ALA A 30 1.07 3.34 11.71
N LYS A 31 0.33 2.52 12.47
CA LYS A 31 0.03 2.80 13.89
C LYS A 31 1.27 2.82 14.79
N ALA A 32 2.31 2.09 14.43
CA ALA A 32 3.54 2.02 15.23
C ALA A 32 4.50 3.20 14.98
N ARG A 33 4.45 3.81 13.79
CA ARG A 33 5.46 4.77 13.33
C ARG A 33 4.90 6.15 12.98
N LEU A 34 3.63 6.22 12.62
CA LEU A 34 2.94 7.46 12.31
C LEU A 34 2.06 7.84 13.49
N ASP A 35 2.16 9.08 13.93
CA ASP A 35 1.19 9.61 14.89
C ASP A 35 -0.17 9.83 14.23
N LEU A 36 -1.17 10.11 15.07
CA LEU A 36 -2.54 10.32 14.60
C LEU A 36 -2.66 11.52 13.66
N GLU A 37 -1.83 12.55 13.85
CA GLU A 37 -1.81 13.74 13.01
C GLU A 37 -1.30 13.40 11.60
N THR A 38 -0.18 12.70 11.50
CA THR A 38 0.41 12.24 10.25
C THR A 38 -0.57 11.36 9.47
N ILE A 39 -1.26 10.43 10.14
CA ILE A 39 -2.30 9.60 9.52
C ILE A 39 -3.45 10.48 8.99
N ARG A 40 -3.87 11.50 9.75
CA ARG A 40 -4.89 12.46 9.29
C ARG A 40 -4.40 13.27 8.09
N LEU A 41 -3.14 13.73 8.07
CA LEU A 41 -2.58 14.46 6.93
C LEU A 41 -2.60 13.61 5.66
N ILE A 42 -2.28 12.31 5.75
CA ILE A 42 -2.41 11.38 4.62
C ILE A 42 -3.88 11.24 4.21
N LYS A 43 -4.76 10.90 5.14
CA LYS A 43 -6.18 10.60 4.88
C LYS A 43 -6.94 11.81 4.31
N ASP A 44 -6.72 12.98 4.88
CA ASP A 44 -7.38 14.23 4.49
C ASP A 44 -6.65 14.93 3.33
N ARG A 45 -5.50 14.40 2.89
CA ARG A 45 -4.62 15.00 1.88
C ARG A 45 -4.25 16.44 2.18
N ARG A 46 -4.02 16.75 3.46
CA ARG A 46 -3.63 18.10 3.87
C ARG A 46 -2.18 18.38 3.45
N PRO A 47 -1.81 19.65 3.22
CA PRO A 47 -0.42 20.03 3.06
C PRO A 47 0.43 19.49 4.21
N ARG A 48 1.58 18.92 3.86
CA ARG A 48 2.53 18.32 4.78
C ARG A 48 3.72 19.27 4.91
N ASP A 49 4.20 19.50 6.12
CA ASP A 49 5.51 20.13 6.27
C ASP A 49 6.63 19.13 5.93
N ALA A 50 7.87 19.62 5.91
CA ALA A 50 9.04 18.81 5.57
C ALA A 50 9.26 17.63 6.53
N ALA A 51 8.91 17.77 7.81
CA ALA A 51 9.10 16.72 8.80
C ALA A 51 8.10 15.57 8.58
N HIS A 52 6.82 15.91 8.41
CA HIS A 52 5.77 14.96 8.09
C HIS A 52 6.03 14.26 6.75
N ALA A 53 6.45 15.01 5.72
CA ALA A 53 6.80 14.44 4.43
C ALA A 53 7.91 13.38 4.57
N ALA A 54 9.00 13.69 5.26
CA ALA A 54 10.12 12.76 5.45
C ALA A 54 9.72 11.49 6.23
N ILE A 55 8.85 11.62 7.24
CA ILE A 55 8.36 10.47 8.03
C ILE A 55 7.46 9.57 7.16
N ILE A 56 6.53 10.18 6.41
CA ILE A 56 5.63 9.46 5.51
C ILE A 56 6.43 8.75 4.43
N ASP A 57 7.38 9.44 3.80
CA ASP A 57 8.20 8.87 2.74
C ASP A 57 8.99 7.66 3.23
N ARG A 58 9.64 7.78 4.39
CA ARG A 58 10.36 6.64 5.00
C ARG A 58 9.44 5.47 5.32
N TRP A 59 8.25 5.75 5.86
CA TRP A 59 7.27 4.70 6.15
C TRP A 59 6.80 3.98 4.86
N VAL A 60 6.52 4.74 3.80
CA VAL A 60 6.17 4.21 2.48
C VAL A 60 7.29 3.32 1.95
N ASP A 61 8.54 3.81 1.95
CA ASP A 61 9.69 3.08 1.42
C ASP A 61 9.94 1.76 2.17
N ASP A 62 9.82 1.78 3.50
CA ASP A 62 9.95 0.58 4.34
C ASP A 62 8.82 -0.43 4.06
N CYS A 63 7.58 0.05 3.92
CA CYS A 63 6.46 -0.81 3.57
C CYS A 63 6.71 -1.47 2.21
N LEU A 64 6.99 -0.68 1.17
CA LEU A 64 7.26 -1.20 -0.18
C LEU A 64 8.43 -2.20 -0.19
N THR A 65 9.50 -1.91 0.55
CA THR A 65 10.67 -2.82 0.67
C THR A 65 10.29 -4.17 1.26
N ILE A 66 9.47 -4.17 2.31
CA ILE A 66 9.01 -5.42 2.95
C ILE A 66 8.04 -6.16 2.03
N LEU A 67 7.08 -5.47 1.42
CA LEU A 67 6.11 -6.07 0.50
C LEU A 67 6.81 -6.72 -0.69
N ARG A 68 7.78 -6.03 -1.30
CA ARG A 68 8.63 -6.60 -2.36
C ARG A 68 9.31 -7.88 -1.91
N SER A 69 9.94 -7.83 -0.74
CA SER A 69 10.66 -8.98 -0.17
C SER A 69 9.74 -10.16 0.16
N VAL A 70 8.46 -9.91 0.42
CA VAL A 70 7.44 -10.93 0.65
C VAL A 70 6.96 -11.51 -0.67
N LEU A 71 6.59 -10.67 -1.64
CA LEU A 71 6.10 -11.10 -2.95
C LEU A 71 7.15 -11.91 -3.73
N ALA A 72 8.40 -11.44 -3.73
CA ALA A 72 9.52 -12.15 -4.34
C ALA A 72 9.81 -13.51 -3.67
N ARG A 73 9.27 -13.77 -2.47
CA ARG A 73 9.39 -15.08 -1.80
C ARG A 73 8.13 -15.93 -1.89
N LEU A 74 7.01 -15.32 -2.28
CA LEU A 74 5.74 -16.00 -2.53
C LEU A 74 5.60 -16.40 -4.01
N GLU A 75 6.72 -16.42 -4.76
CA GLU A 75 6.83 -16.76 -6.20
C GLU A 75 5.67 -17.66 -6.69
N SER A 76 4.86 -17.10 -7.61
CA SER A 76 3.97 -17.79 -8.57
C SER A 76 2.43 -17.77 -8.42
N GLU A 77 1.79 -17.11 -7.45
CA GLU A 77 0.30 -17.18 -7.34
C GLU A 77 -0.44 -15.83 -7.13
N ALA A 78 0.24 -14.71 -7.33
CA ALA A 78 -0.42 -13.40 -7.20
C ALA A 78 -1.32 -13.12 -8.42
N GLU A 79 -2.57 -13.53 -8.35
CA GLU A 79 -3.60 -13.24 -9.38
C GLU A 79 -4.62 -12.21 -8.86
N GLY A 80 -5.21 -11.44 -9.77
CA GLY A 80 -6.27 -10.47 -9.47
C GLY A 80 -5.80 -9.04 -9.15
N PRO A 81 -6.73 -8.09 -8.97
CA PRO A 81 -6.42 -6.66 -8.94
C PRO A 81 -5.59 -6.22 -7.71
N LEU A 82 -5.68 -6.96 -6.60
CA LEU A 82 -4.78 -6.82 -5.44
C LEU A 82 -3.32 -7.18 -5.78
N ALA A 83 -3.09 -8.14 -6.69
CA ALA A 83 -1.76 -8.39 -7.22
C ALA A 83 -1.29 -7.24 -8.11
N GLY A 84 -2.19 -6.54 -8.80
CA GLY A 84 -1.88 -5.29 -9.49
C GLY A 84 -1.35 -4.20 -8.55
N ILE A 85 -2.00 -4.01 -7.40
CA ILE A 85 -1.60 -3.05 -6.35
C ILE A 85 -0.35 -3.52 -5.58
N LEU A 86 -0.16 -4.82 -5.39
CA LEU A 86 1.01 -5.36 -4.68
C LEU A 86 2.23 -5.53 -5.59
N SER A 87 2.02 -5.79 -6.89
CA SER A 87 3.06 -5.83 -7.94
C SER A 87 3.54 -4.44 -8.36
N LEU A 88 3.17 -3.39 -7.63
CA LEU A 88 3.77 -2.07 -7.61
C LEU A 88 5.22 -2.13 -7.08
N SER A 89 6.04 -2.99 -7.70
CA SER A 89 7.48 -3.09 -7.55
C SER A 89 8.13 -2.59 -8.83
N PRO A 90 9.12 -1.71 -8.74
CA PRO A 90 9.94 -1.38 -9.89
C PRO A 90 11.24 -2.19 -9.85
N VAL A 91 11.64 -2.62 -11.02
CA VAL A 91 13.03 -2.90 -11.33
C VAL A 91 13.67 -1.51 -11.43
N GLU A 92 14.48 -1.15 -10.43
CA GLU A 92 15.40 0.00 -10.39
C GLU A 92 14.80 1.43 -10.41
N ASN A 93 15.01 2.17 -9.32
CA ASN A 93 15.15 3.64 -9.14
C ASN A 93 14.20 4.67 -9.80
N GLU A 94 13.26 4.32 -10.68
CA GLU A 94 12.18 5.22 -11.17
C GLU A 94 10.85 4.97 -10.43
N GLU A 95 10.93 4.96 -9.09
CA GLU A 95 10.15 4.02 -8.29
C GLU A 95 8.72 4.47 -7.94
N ARG A 96 8.48 5.77 -7.70
CA ARG A 96 7.15 6.28 -7.32
C ARG A 96 6.30 6.71 -8.50
N ALA A 97 6.93 7.19 -9.58
CA ALA A 97 6.22 7.65 -10.77
C ALA A 97 5.55 6.49 -11.52
N GLN A 98 6.27 5.37 -11.70
CA GLN A 98 5.73 4.17 -12.35
C GLN A 98 4.61 3.53 -11.51
N ILE A 99 4.74 3.56 -10.18
CA ILE A 99 3.67 3.11 -9.28
C ILE A 99 2.41 3.98 -9.44
N LYS A 100 2.58 5.31 -9.48
CA LYS A 100 1.49 6.27 -9.74
C LYS A 100 0.83 6.01 -11.10
N GLU A 101 1.63 5.76 -12.14
CA GLU A 101 1.15 5.46 -13.50
C GLU A 101 0.36 4.16 -13.54
N ARG A 102 0.89 3.07 -12.96
CA ARG A 102 0.21 1.77 -12.91
C ARG A 102 -1.07 1.82 -12.09
N LEU A 103 -1.07 2.53 -10.96
CA LEU A 103 -2.31 2.81 -10.20
C LEU A 103 -3.34 3.61 -11.01
N GLY A 104 -2.87 4.53 -11.86
CA GLY A 104 -3.73 5.29 -12.78
C GLY A 104 -4.27 4.47 -13.95
N ALA A 105 -3.62 3.36 -14.29
CA ALA A 105 -4.01 2.47 -15.39
C ALA A 105 -4.99 1.35 -14.97
N LEU A 106 -5.16 1.11 -13.66
CA LEU A 106 -6.16 0.15 -13.17
C LEU A 106 -7.58 0.65 -13.41
N SER A 107 -8.49 -0.27 -13.72
CA SER A 107 -9.90 0.08 -13.86
C SER A 107 -10.51 0.46 -12.51
N HIS A 108 -11.62 1.21 -12.55
CA HIS A 108 -12.34 1.59 -11.34
C HIS A 108 -12.79 0.37 -10.53
N ASP A 109 -13.30 -0.65 -11.21
CA ASP A 109 -13.81 -1.88 -10.59
C ASP A 109 -12.66 -2.69 -9.96
N ASP A 110 -11.51 -2.77 -10.63
CA ASP A 110 -10.29 -3.41 -10.09
C ASP A 110 -9.83 -2.71 -8.81
N LEU A 111 -9.82 -1.38 -8.82
CA LEU A 111 -9.42 -0.58 -7.66
C LEU A 111 -10.40 -0.73 -6.50
N LEU A 112 -11.71 -0.72 -6.79
CA LEU A 112 -12.74 -0.94 -5.78
C LEU A 112 -12.64 -2.34 -5.17
N GLU A 113 -12.51 -3.38 -5.98
CA GLU A 113 -12.38 -4.75 -5.50
C GLU A 113 -11.10 -4.92 -4.67
N ALA A 114 -9.99 -4.35 -5.13
CA ALA A 114 -8.70 -4.50 -4.46
C ALA A 114 -8.62 -3.72 -3.15
N LEU A 115 -9.29 -2.57 -3.04
CA LEU A 115 -9.29 -1.73 -1.85
C LEU A 115 -10.48 -2.00 -0.92
N ALA A 116 -11.47 -2.77 -1.38
CA ALA A 116 -12.64 -3.14 -0.59
C ALA A 116 -12.21 -3.82 0.72
N ALA A 117 -12.48 -3.13 1.84
CA ALA A 117 -12.12 -3.55 3.19
C ALA A 117 -10.61 -3.69 3.48
N GLN A 118 -9.72 -3.14 2.63
CA GLN A 118 -8.26 -3.16 2.79
C GLN A 118 -7.74 -1.76 3.15
N ARG A 119 -7.95 -1.34 4.41
CA ARG A 119 -7.66 0.04 4.87
C ARG A 119 -6.17 0.36 4.90
N GLY A 120 -5.31 -0.62 5.17
CA GLY A 120 -3.86 -0.47 5.10
C GLY A 120 -3.40 -0.13 3.69
N HIS A 121 -3.91 -0.87 2.69
CA HIS A 121 -3.62 -0.59 1.28
C HIS A 121 -4.13 0.78 0.87
N ALA A 122 -5.36 1.14 1.25
CA ALA A 122 -5.92 2.46 0.96
C ALA A 122 -5.05 3.60 1.55
N LEU A 123 -4.57 3.45 2.78
CA LEU A 123 -3.67 4.42 3.40
C LEU A 123 -2.32 4.53 2.65
N LEU A 124 -1.74 3.39 2.26
CA LEU A 124 -0.50 3.35 1.50
C LEU A 124 -0.67 4.01 0.11
N VAL A 125 -1.79 3.76 -0.58
CA VAL A 125 -2.12 4.42 -1.86
C VAL A 125 -2.21 5.93 -1.71
N LEU A 126 -2.89 6.44 -0.67
CA LEU A 126 -2.97 7.89 -0.43
C LEU A 126 -1.63 8.53 -0.04
N ALA A 127 -0.74 7.77 0.59
CA ALA A 127 0.60 8.23 0.89
C ALA A 127 1.49 8.26 -0.36
N LEU A 128 1.25 7.35 -1.31
CA LEU A 128 1.98 7.24 -2.57
C LEU A 128 1.52 8.23 -3.63
N VAL A 129 0.21 8.50 -3.72
CA VAL A 129 -0.38 9.28 -4.81
C VAL A 129 -0.72 10.69 -4.34
N ASP A 130 0.11 11.66 -4.73
CA ASP A 130 -0.09 13.07 -4.38
C ASP A 130 -1.09 13.81 -5.27
N SER A 131 -1.56 13.21 -6.37
CA SER A 131 -2.59 13.77 -7.27
C SER A 131 -4.00 13.19 -7.00
N ASP A 132 -5.05 13.95 -7.27
CA ASP A 132 -6.44 13.47 -7.21
C ASP A 132 -6.78 12.66 -8.46
N ASN A 133 -6.47 11.37 -8.44
CA ASN A 133 -6.85 10.40 -9.45
C ASN A 133 -7.87 9.38 -8.92
N ALA A 134 -8.43 8.54 -9.79
CA ALA A 134 -9.44 7.54 -9.41
C ALA A 134 -9.02 6.65 -8.24
N ALA A 135 -7.77 6.16 -8.24
CA ALA A 135 -7.23 5.33 -7.15
C ALA A 135 -7.21 6.07 -5.81
N SER A 136 -6.84 7.35 -5.80
CA SER A 136 -6.82 8.15 -4.58
C SER A 136 -8.22 8.49 -4.04
N LEU A 137 -9.20 8.69 -4.93
CA LEU A 137 -10.59 8.93 -4.52
C LEU A 137 -11.19 7.69 -3.86
N ILE A 138 -11.04 6.52 -4.50
CA ILE A 138 -11.50 5.23 -3.96
C ILE A 138 -10.81 4.93 -2.63
N ALA A 139 -9.49 5.10 -2.54
CA ALA A 139 -8.75 4.88 -1.31
C ALA A 139 -9.25 5.76 -0.16
N ARG A 140 -9.58 7.03 -0.44
CA ARG A 140 -10.16 7.94 0.55
C ARG A 140 -11.53 7.49 1.01
N GLU A 141 -12.41 7.07 0.10
CA GLU A 141 -13.72 6.53 0.44
C GLU A 141 -13.61 5.30 1.36
N MET A 142 -12.71 4.37 1.05
CA MET A 142 -12.50 3.15 1.85
C MET A 142 -11.95 3.44 3.27
N LEU A 143 -11.28 4.58 3.47
CA LEU A 143 -10.85 5.04 4.80
C LEU A 143 -11.90 5.83 5.56
N LEU A 144 -12.97 6.29 4.91
CA LEU A 144 -14.06 7.07 5.48
C LEU A 144 -15.29 6.21 5.81
N ALA A 145 -15.54 5.16 5.02
CA ALA A 145 -16.45 4.07 5.36
C ALA A 145 -15.99 3.33 6.64
#